data_AF-A0A965U7I0-F1
#
_entry.id   AF-A0A965U7I0-F1
#
_cell.length_a   1.000
_cell.length_b   1.000
_cell.length_c   1.000
_cell.angle_alpha   90.00
_cell.angle_beta   90.00
_cell.angle_gamma   90.00
#
_symmetry.space_group_name_H-M   'P 1'
#
loop_
_entity.id
_entity.type
_entity.pdbx_description
1 polymer ?
#
loop_
_entity_poly.entity_id
_entity_poly.type
_entity_poly.pdbx_seq_one_letter_code
_entity_poly.pdbx_strand_id
1 'polypeptide(L)'
;MFLSLLVALLVDRVPLREQKAFRAFQTTYLIGVPLTAIMLLVRGIPQVLGQTLSAGANGAISGIAGVAHILTGVSIILLLLSLMKAADAEKKA
;
A
#
# COMPACT_ATOMS: atom_id res chain seq x y z
N MET A 1 -3.85 -6.93 2.41
CA MET A 1 -4.78 -8.03 2.09
C MET A 1 -6.19 -7.76 2.63
N PHE A 2 -6.41 -7.57 3.93
CA PHE A 2 -7.75 -7.25 4.44
C PHE A 2 -8.29 -5.89 3.96
N LEU A 3 -7.43 -4.86 3.94
CA LEU A 3 -7.83 -3.52 3.48
C LEU A 3 -8.33 -3.52 2.03
N SER A 4 -7.70 -4.27 1.12
CA SER A 4 -8.16 -4.36 -0.28
C SER A 4 -9.53 -5.03 -0.42
N LEU A 5 -9.84 -6.01 0.43
CA LEU A 5 -11.17 -6.65 0.43
C LEU A 5 -12.25 -5.70 0.94
N LEU A 6 -11.94 -4.94 2.00
CA LEU A 6 -12.84 -3.92 2.52
C LEU A 6 -13.12 -2.85 1.44
N VAL A 7 -12.08 -2.38 0.76
CA VAL A 7 -12.23 -1.40 -0.32
C VAL A 7 -13.04 -1.96 -1.49
N ALA A 8 -12.85 -3.23 -1.84
CA ALA A 8 -13.66 -3.89 -2.86
C ALA A 8 -15.15 -3.90 -2.51
N LEU A 9 -15.49 -4.15 -1.24
CA LEU A 9 -16.88 -4.07 -0.75
C LEU A 9 -17.46 -2.66 -0.81
N LEU A 10 -16.65 -1.64 -0.50
CA LEU A 10 -17.09 -0.23 -0.52
C LEU A 10 -17.35 0.29 -1.94
N VAL A 11 -16.64 -0.25 -2.94
CA VAL A 11 -16.78 0.17 -4.35
C VAL A 11 -18.19 -0.04 -4.90
N ASP A 12 -18.93 -1.02 -4.37
CA ASP A 12 -20.31 -1.29 -4.79
C ASP A 12 -21.34 -0.40 -4.08
N ARG A 13 -20.92 0.30 -3.01
CA ARG A 13 -21.79 1.16 -2.19
C ARG A 13 -21.55 2.65 -2.40
N VAL A 14 -20.37 3.01 -2.89
CA VAL A 14 -19.89 4.40 -2.98
C VAL A 14 -19.26 4.60 -4.36
N PRO A 15 -19.46 5.75 -5.05
CA PRO A 15 -18.94 6.01 -6.40
C PRO A 15 -17.41 6.26 -6.41
N LEU A 16 -16.63 5.34 -5.86
CA LEU A 16 -15.17 5.41 -5.76
C LEU A 16 -14.50 5.20 -7.12
N ARG A 17 -15.09 4.40 -8.01
CA ARG A 17 -14.54 4.12 -9.35
C ARG A 17 -14.46 5.38 -10.23
N GLU A 18 -15.29 6.38 -9.98
CA GLU A 18 -15.30 7.64 -10.73
C GLU A 18 -14.16 8.57 -10.31
N GLN A 19 -13.56 8.34 -9.15
CA GLN A 19 -12.51 9.19 -8.61
C GLN A 19 -11.14 8.82 -9.21
N LYS A 20 -10.47 9.77 -9.87
CA LYS A 20 -9.10 9.60 -10.39
C LYS A 20 -8.09 9.20 -9.29
N ALA A 21 -8.28 9.72 -8.08
CA ALA A 21 -7.47 9.38 -6.91
C ALA A 21 -7.59 7.89 -6.52
N PHE A 22 -8.74 7.27 -6.77
CA PHE A 22 -8.98 5.86 -6.43
C PHE A 22 -8.21 4.91 -7.35
N ARG A 23 -8.12 5.27 -8.63
CA ARG A 23 -7.24 4.57 -9.59
C ARG A 23 -5.77 4.68 -9.20
N ALA A 24 -5.32 5.88 -8.82
CA ALA A 24 -3.94 6.08 -8.36
C ALA A 24 -3.65 5.30 -7.07
N PHE A 25 -4.61 5.27 -6.13
CA PHE A 25 -4.57 4.40 -4.95
C PHE A 25 -4.39 2.94 -5.34
N GLN A 26 -5.22 2.39 -6.24
CA GLN A 26 -5.14 0.98 -6.59
C GLN A 26 -3.77 0.59 -7.16
N THR A 27 -3.22 1.38 -8.09
CA THR A 27 -1.90 1.09 -8.66
C THR A 27 -0.80 1.17 -7.59
N THR A 28 -0.80 2.22 -6.77
CA THR A 28 0.22 2.38 -5.72
C THR A 28 0.10 1.32 -4.62
N TYR A 29 -1.11 0.94 -4.23
CA TYR A 29 -1.38 -0.13 -3.25
C TYR A 29 -0.97 -1.50 -3.77
N LEU A 30 -1.33 -1.83 -5.02
CA LEU A 30 -1.04 -3.13 -5.64
C LEU A 30 0.47 -3.31 -5.88
N ILE A 31 1.24 -2.24 -6.01
CA ILE A 31 2.71 -2.32 -6.11
C ILE A 31 3.36 -2.27 -4.72
N GLY A 32 2.92 -1.36 -3.86
CA GLY A 32 3.54 -1.14 -2.54
C GLY A 32 3.41 -2.34 -1.61
N VAL A 33 2.25 -2.98 -1.56
CA VAL A 33 2.02 -4.10 -0.63
C VAL A 33 2.86 -5.33 -0.99
N PRO A 34 2.89 -5.82 -2.25
CA PRO A 34 3.78 -6.90 -2.64
C PRO A 34 5.26 -6.56 -2.46
N LEU A 35 5.66 -5.31 -2.75
CA LEU A 35 7.04 -4.88 -2.53
C LEU A 35 7.44 -4.98 -1.05
N THR A 36 6.57 -4.53 -0.14
CA THR A 36 6.77 -4.69 1.31
C THR A 36 6.85 -6.17 1.70
N ALA A 37 5.99 -7.03 1.15
CA ALA A 37 6.03 -8.46 1.41
C ALA A 37 7.33 -9.12 0.92
N ILE A 38 7.80 -8.76 -0.28
CA ILE A 38 9.09 -9.21 -0.81
C ILE A 38 10.22 -8.79 0.12
N MET A 39 10.22 -7.55 0.61
CA MET A 39 11.27 -7.09 1.53
C MET A 39 11.24 -7.80 2.89
N LEU A 40 10.06 -8.19 3.37
CA LEU A 40 9.94 -9.05 4.56
C LEU A 40 10.56 -10.43 4.31
N LEU A 41 10.41 -11.01 3.12
CA LEU A 41 11.05 -12.28 2.77
C LEU A 41 12.57 -12.13 2.64
N VAL A 42 13.03 -11.09 1.94
CA VAL A 42 14.47 -10.79 1.77
C VAL A 42 15.15 -10.60 3.12
N ARG A 43 14.46 -10.01 4.10
CA ARG A 43 14.98 -9.88 5.47
C ARG A 43 14.83 -11.16 6.29
N GLY A 44 13.68 -11.83 6.17
CA GLY A 44 13.28 -12.96 7.01
C GLY A 44 14.00 -14.25 6.68
N ILE A 45 14.28 -14.55 5.41
CA ILE A 45 14.97 -15.80 5.01
C ILE A 45 16.38 -15.87 5.63
N PRO A 46 17.27 -14.86 5.45
CA PRO A 46 18.58 -14.87 6.10
C PRO A 46 18.47 -14.94 7.63
N GLN A 47 17.46 -14.28 8.22
CA GLN A 47 17.25 -14.27 9.66
C GLN A 47 16.89 -15.65 10.22
N VAL A 48 16.02 -16.41 9.55
CA VAL A 48 15.66 -17.77 9.97
C VAL A 48 16.80 -18.77 9.74
N LEU A 49 17.63 -18.54 8.72
CA LEU A 49 18.82 -19.34 8.43
C LEU A 49 20.03 -19.02 9.32
N GLY A 50 19.93 -18.03 10.20
CA GLY A 50 21.03 -17.59 11.07
C GLY A 50 22.17 -16.89 10.31
N GLN A 51 21.93 -16.42 9.09
CA GLN A 51 22.93 -15.73 8.28
C GLN A 51 23.09 -14.28 8.75
N THR A 52 24.34 -13.88 9.00
CA THR A 52 24.66 -12.48 9.31
C THR A 52 24.77 -11.68 8.02
N LEU A 53 23.84 -10.75 7.84
CA LEU A 53 23.88 -9.80 6.74
C LEU A 53 24.92 -8.72 7.03
N SER A 54 25.72 -8.35 6.02
CA SER A 54 26.67 -7.25 6.14
C SER A 54 25.97 -5.92 6.44
N ALA A 55 26.69 -4.96 7.02
CA ALA A 55 26.14 -3.63 7.29
C ALA A 55 25.58 -2.96 6.02
N GLY A 56 26.27 -3.12 4.88
CA GLY A 56 25.81 -2.61 3.58
C GLY A 56 24.52 -3.28 3.09
N ALA A 57 24.42 -4.61 3.21
CA ALA A 57 23.20 -5.35 2.85
C ALA A 57 22.01 -4.96 3.73
N ASN A 58 22.24 -4.80 5.04
CA ASN A 58 21.24 -4.30 5.97
C ASN A 58 20.75 -2.90 5.59
N GLY A 59 21.67 -1.99 5.27
CA GLY A 59 21.34 -0.64 4.83
C GLY A 59 20.52 -0.62 3.54
N ALA A 60 20.91 -1.42 2.54
CA ALA A 60 20.20 -1.53 1.27
C ALA A 60 18.78 -2.10 1.45
N ILE A 61 18.63 -3.18 2.24
CA ILE A 61 17.34 -3.77 2.58
C ILE A 61 16.44 -2.75 3.28
N SER A 62 16.98 -2.02 4.26
CA SER A 62 16.24 -0.97 4.97
C SER A 62 15.83 0.17 4.03
N GLY A 63 16.69 0.57 3.11
CA GLY A 63 16.39 1.62 2.13
C GLY A 63 15.24 1.24 1.20
N ILE A 64 15.30 0.05 0.59
CA ILE A 64 14.25 -0.44 -0.31
C ILE A 64 12.94 -0.68 0.45
N ALA A 65 13.01 -1.22 1.67
CA ALA A 65 11.85 -1.35 2.55
C ALA A 65 11.23 0.01 2.89
N GLY A 66 12.04 1.05 3.08
CA GLY A 66 11.58 2.42 3.28
C GLY A 66 10.80 2.97 2.09
N VAL A 67 11.28 2.74 0.86
CA VAL A 67 10.55 3.14 -0.37
C VAL A 67 9.21 2.41 -0.47
N ALA A 68 9.18 1.11 -0.16
CA ALA A 68 7.95 0.33 -0.13
C ALA A 68 6.94 0.92 0.88
N HIS A 69 7.41 1.31 2.07
CA HIS A 69 6.59 1.96 3.10
C HIS A 69 6.02 3.29 2.63
N ILE A 70 6.84 4.16 2.01
CA ILE A 70 6.37 5.44 1.47
C ILE A 70 5.28 5.21 0.43
N LEU A 71 5.48 4.26 -0.49
CA LEU A 71 4.51 3.95 -1.53
C LEU A 71 3.18 3.46 -0.92
N THR A 72 3.23 2.57 0.07
CA THR A 72 2.03 2.15 0.81
C THR A 72 1.38 3.29 1.60
N GLY A 73 2.15 4.18 2.21
CA GLY A 73 1.63 5.34 2.94
C GLY A 73 0.88 6.30 2.01
N VAL A 74 1.48 6.62 0.85
CA VAL A 74 0.83 7.43 -0.20
C VAL A 74 -0.46 6.78 -0.67
N SER A 75 -0.48 5.45 -0.85
CA SER A 75 -1.70 4.75 -1.24
C SER A 75 -2.82 4.96 -0.21
N ILE A 76 -2.55 4.85 1.09
CA ILE A 76 -3.57 5.04 2.14
C ILE A 76 -4.10 6.48 2.12
N ILE A 77 -3.23 7.48 1.94
CA ILE A 77 -3.64 8.88 1.83
C ILE A 77 -4.57 9.08 0.63
N LEU A 78 -4.23 8.52 -0.54
CA LEU A 78 -5.08 8.59 -1.73
C LEU A 78 -6.45 7.92 -1.52
N LEU A 79 -6.49 6.78 -0.83
CA LEU A 79 -7.74 6.11 -0.47
C LEU A 79 -8.65 7.01 0.38
N LEU A 80 -8.09 7.64 1.43
CA LEU A 80 -8.84 8.54 2.30
C LEU A 80 -9.39 9.75 1.52
N LEU A 81 -8.57 10.34 0.65
CA LEU A 81 -9.01 11.45 -0.21
C LEU A 81 -10.12 11.02 -1.17
N SER A 82 -10.08 9.81 -1.72
CA SER A 82 -11.16 9.27 -2.55
C SER A 82 -12.45 9.07 -1.77
N LEU A 83 -12.37 8.56 -0.54
CA LEU A 83 -13.53 8.37 0.34
C LEU A 83 -14.16 9.71 0.73
N MET A 84 -13.34 10.71 1.10
CA MET A 84 -13.83 12.06 1.42
C MET A 84 -14.57 12.68 0.24
N LYS A 85 -13.99 12.62 -0.97
CA LYS A 85 -14.64 13.16 -2.18
C LYS A 85 -15.94 12.45 -2.52
N ALA A 86 -16.01 11.14 -2.31
CA ALA A 86 -17.23 10.39 -2.58
C ALA A 86 -18.33 10.70 -1.56
N ALA A 87 -17.98 10.87 -0.28
CA ALA A 87 -18.93 11.30 0.75
C ALA A 87 -19.47 12.72 0.51
N ASP A 88 -18.62 13.64 0.03
CA ASP A 88 -19.04 15.00 -0.33
C ASP A 88 -19.95 15.01 -1.58
N ALA A 89 -19.76 14.07 -2.50
CA ALA A 89 -20.62 13.92 -3.68
C ALA A 89 -22.00 13.35 -3.30
N GLU A 90 -22.05 12.40 -2.37
CA GLU A 90 -23.30 11.84 -1.84
C GLU A 90 -24.15 12.89 -1.09
N LYS A 91 -23.53 13.80 -0.32
CA LYS A 91 -24.25 14.91 0.35
C LYS A 91 -24.85 15.94 -0.60
N LYS A 92 -24.41 15.99 -1.85
CA LYS A 92 -24.88 16.96 -2.86
C LYS A 92 -25.97 16.39 -3.78
N ALA A 93 -26.24 15.09 -3.69
CA ALA A 93 -27.31 14.40 -4.40
C ALA A 93 -28.59 14.38 -3.56
#